data_AF-A0A1B6FM38-F1
#
_entry.id   AF-A0A1B6FM38-F1
#
_cell.length_a   1.000
_cell.length_b   1.000
_cell.length_c   1.000
_cell.angle_alpha   90.00
_cell.angle_beta   90.00
_cell.angle_gamma   90.00
#
_symmetry.space_group_name_H-M   'P 1'
#
loop_
_entity.id
_entity.type
_entity.pdbx_description
1 polymer ?
#
loop_
_entity_poly.entity_id
_entity_poly.type
_entity_poly.pdbx_seq_one_letter_code
_entity_poly.pdbx_strand_id
1 'polypeptide(L)'
;NYWCWLVRQGEEMFGLVGMMNCLKQEPGGNNVRSVFIQDAKAPTFSLTSAQYAAQLRKGLVHNMLRGGVWGSMRHLKLEATDASLQVEHAYINAITRGDLASLKWIEGPLTFYKPEDYPNSEL
;
A
#
# COMPACT_ATOMS: atom_id res chain seq x y z
N ASN A 1 27.25 19.88 6.10
CA ASN A 1 25.89 19.32 5.96
C ASN A 1 25.78 18.05 6.78
N TYR A 2 24.86 18.01 7.74
CA TYR A 2 24.57 16.83 8.54
C TYR A 2 23.35 16.10 7.97
N TRP A 3 23.41 14.77 7.94
CA TRP A 3 22.27 13.92 7.58
C TRP A 3 21.55 13.47 8.85
N CYS A 4 20.21 13.49 8.84
CA CYS A 4 19.39 12.95 9.91
C CYS A 4 18.78 11.62 9.44
N TRP A 5 19.04 10.54 10.16
CA TRP A 5 18.51 9.21 9.83
C TRP A 5 17.37 8.86 10.80
N LEU A 6 16.17 8.69 10.26
CA LEU A 6 15.03 8.14 10.98
C LEU A 6 14.98 6.63 10.75
N VAL A 7 15.13 5.86 11.82
CA VAL A 7 15.27 4.41 11.76
C VAL A 7 14.10 3.79 12.50
N ARG A 8 13.44 2.84 11.85
CA ARG A 8 12.48 1.95 12.48
C ARG A 8 13.00 0.52 12.31
N GLN A 9 13.19 -0.16 13.43
CA GLN A 9 13.53 -1.57 13.50
C GLN A 9 12.77 -2.20 14.68
N GLY A 10 12.14 -3.36 14.48
CA GLY A 10 11.46 -4.09 15.56
C GLY A 10 10.08 -3.56 16.00
N GLU A 11 9.48 -2.59 15.30
CA GLU A 11 8.30 -1.84 15.77
C GLU A 11 7.05 -2.02 14.88
N GLU A 12 6.16 -2.97 15.16
CA GLU A 12 5.06 -3.36 14.26
C GLU A 12 4.18 -2.20 13.77
N MET A 13 3.81 -1.26 14.64
CA MET A 13 2.81 -0.23 14.38
C MET A 13 3.40 1.18 14.20
N PHE A 14 4.45 1.31 13.38
CA PHE A 14 5.09 2.60 13.12
C PHE A 14 5.07 3.01 11.63
N GLY A 15 4.26 4.02 11.32
CA GLY A 15 4.05 4.57 9.97
C GLY A 15 5.17 5.48 9.47
N LEU A 16 6.42 5.00 9.45
CA LEU A 16 7.60 5.81 9.03
C LEU A 16 7.44 6.40 7.62
N VAL A 17 6.82 5.67 6.69
CA VAL A 17 6.60 6.14 5.32
C VAL A 17 5.69 7.38 5.30
N GLY A 18 4.60 7.36 6.06
CA GLY A 18 3.68 8.50 6.18
C GLY A 18 4.36 9.70 6.83
N MET A 19 5.06 9.47 7.95
CA MET A 19 5.83 10.52 8.64
C MET A 19 6.88 11.19 7.72
N MET A 20 7.62 10.39 6.96
CA MET A 20 8.63 10.91 6.03
C MET A 20 8.05 11.73 4.89
N ASN A 21 6.79 11.50 4.50
CA ASN A 21 6.14 12.31 3.48
C ASN A 21 5.93 13.75 3.95
N CYS A 22 5.67 13.95 5.23
CA CYS A 22 5.55 15.28 5.82
C CYS A 22 6.94 15.89 6.06
N LEU A 23 7.82 15.19 6.79
CA LEU A 23 9.12 15.74 7.23
C LEU A 23 10.03 16.17 6.09
N LYS A 24 9.96 15.52 4.92
CA LYS A 24 10.76 15.92 3.76
C LYS A 24 10.37 17.29 3.18
N GLN A 25 9.16 17.76 3.47
CA GLN A 25 8.64 19.06 3.01
C GLN A 25 8.89 20.20 4.02
N GLU A 26 9.37 19.87 5.22
CA GLU A 26 9.70 20.86 6.25
C GLU A 26 11.07 21.52 6.00
N PRO A 27 11.35 22.69 6.61
CA PRO A 27 12.70 23.28 6.59
C PRO A 27 13.77 22.29 7.05
N GLY A 28 14.75 22.03 6.19
CA GLY A 28 15.80 21.02 6.45
C GLY A 28 15.43 19.58 6.10
N GLY A 29 14.21 19.33 5.60
CA GLY A 29 13.70 18.02 5.18
C GLY A 29 14.56 17.33 4.11
N ASN A 30 15.26 18.12 3.29
CA ASN A 30 16.23 17.64 2.31
C ASN A 30 17.38 16.82 2.93
N ASN A 31 17.66 16.98 4.23
CA ASN A 31 18.70 16.26 4.96
C ASN A 31 18.17 15.03 5.72
N VAL A 32 16.86 14.78 5.70
CA VAL A 32 16.24 13.65 6.38
C VAL A 32 16.24 12.43 5.47
N ARG A 33 16.60 11.28 6.03
CA ARG A 33 16.62 9.98 5.35
C ARG A 33 15.96 8.95 6.25
N SER A 34 15.30 7.96 5.66
CA SER A 34 14.62 6.91 6.41
C SER A 34 15.17 5.52 6.12
N VAL A 35 15.21 4.71 7.17
CA VAL A 35 15.55 3.29 7.12
C VAL A 35 14.46 2.50 7.84
N PHE A 36 13.73 1.70 7.09
CA PHE A 36 12.63 0.87 7.58
C PHE A 36 13.03 -0.59 7.48
N ILE A 37 13.38 -1.19 8.61
CA ILE A 37 13.82 -2.58 8.71
C ILE A 37 12.61 -3.41 9.15
N GLN A 38 12.04 -4.19 8.22
CA GLN A 38 10.92 -5.08 8.50
C GLN A 38 11.37 -6.45 8.99
N ASP A 39 12.56 -6.88 8.58
CA ASP A 39 13.09 -8.20 8.93
C ASP A 39 13.46 -8.26 10.41
N ALA A 40 12.68 -9.00 11.20
CA ALA A 40 12.89 -9.13 12.65
C ALA A 40 14.26 -9.69 13.03
N LYS A 41 14.86 -10.50 12.15
CA LYS A 41 16.19 -11.11 12.34
C LYS A 41 17.33 -10.29 11.72
N ALA A 42 17.05 -9.12 11.14
CA ALA A 42 18.10 -8.27 10.62
C ALA A 42 18.98 -7.74 11.77
N PRO A 43 20.31 -7.65 11.58
CA PRO A 43 21.21 -7.03 12.55
C PRO A 43 20.77 -5.63 12.94
N THR A 44 21.06 -5.21 14.16
CA THR A 44 20.78 -3.84 14.63
C THR A 44 21.33 -2.81 13.65
N PHE A 45 20.54 -1.78 13.35
CA PHE A 45 20.95 -0.70 12.46
C PHE A 45 22.29 -0.11 12.87
N SER A 46 23.16 0.10 11.89
CA SER A 46 24.46 0.74 12.09
C SER A 46 24.90 1.43 10.81
N LEU A 47 25.39 2.67 10.94
CA LEU A 47 25.94 3.44 9.81
C LEU A 47 27.21 2.82 9.22
N THR A 48 27.95 2.03 10.01
CA THR A 48 29.27 1.52 9.63
C THR A 48 29.24 0.06 9.17
N SER A 49 28.21 -0.70 9.53
CA SER A 49 28.11 -2.10 9.10
C SER A 49 28.00 -2.21 7.58
N ALA A 50 28.65 -3.21 6.99
CA ALA A 50 28.66 -3.40 5.54
C ALA A 50 27.25 -3.56 4.95
N GLN A 51 26.35 -4.22 5.67
CA GLN A 51 24.96 -4.46 5.28
C GLN A 51 24.18 -3.16 5.02
N TYR A 52 24.36 -2.15 5.88
CA TYR A 52 23.67 -0.88 5.79
C TYR A 52 24.48 0.14 4.99
N ALA A 53 25.78 0.26 5.22
CA ALA A 53 26.63 1.30 4.64
C ALA A 53 26.60 1.33 3.10
N ALA A 54 26.53 0.17 2.44
CA ALA A 54 26.39 0.11 0.99
C ALA A 54 25.08 0.72 0.49
N GLN A 55 23.98 0.50 1.21
CA GLN A 55 22.69 1.10 0.89
C GLN A 55 22.66 2.60 1.20
N LEU A 56 23.14 3.01 2.38
CA LEU A 56 23.09 4.41 2.82
C LEU A 56 23.92 5.33 1.91
N ARG A 57 25.04 4.84 1.37
CA ARG A 57 25.86 5.57 0.39
C ARG A 57 25.14 5.95 -0.90
N LYS A 58 24.01 5.28 -1.23
CA LYS A 58 23.18 5.65 -2.39
C LYS A 58 22.42 6.97 -2.19
N GLY A 59 22.37 7.49 -0.95
CA GLY A 59 21.76 8.79 -0.65
C GLY A 59 20.24 8.84 -0.77
N LEU A 60 19.57 7.69 -0.87
CA LEU A 60 18.12 7.59 -1.09
C LEU A 60 17.32 8.04 0.14
N VAL A 61 16.25 8.81 -0.09
CA VAL A 61 15.35 9.32 0.97
C VAL A 61 14.63 8.21 1.72
N HIS A 62 14.21 7.17 1.00
CA HIS A 62 13.45 6.04 1.54
C HIS A 62 14.22 4.74 1.30
N ASN A 63 14.52 4.03 2.39
CA ASN A 63 15.19 2.74 2.36
C ASN A 63 14.36 1.75 3.17
N MET A 64 13.94 0.65 2.54
CA MET A 64 13.19 -0.42 3.18
C MET A 64 13.97 -1.71 3.01
N LEU A 65 14.19 -2.45 4.09
CA LEU A 65 14.75 -3.79 4.09
C LEU A 65 13.65 -4.80 4.43
N ARG A 66 13.33 -5.66 3.47
CA ARG A 66 12.32 -6.73 3.61
C ARG A 66 12.79 -7.98 2.85
N GLY A 67 12.76 -9.13 3.50
CA GLY A 67 13.22 -10.40 2.92
C GLY A 67 14.70 -10.36 2.51
N GLY A 68 15.54 -9.61 3.21
CA GLY A 68 16.95 -9.41 2.87
C GLY A 68 17.20 -8.50 1.66
N VAL A 69 16.15 -7.92 1.07
CA VAL A 69 16.24 -7.08 -0.13
C VAL A 69 15.96 -5.62 0.20
N TRP A 70 16.79 -4.73 -0.34
CA TRP A 70 16.61 -3.29 -0.24
C TRP A 70 15.63 -2.78 -1.31
N GLY A 71 14.74 -1.89 -0.90
CA GLY A 71 13.77 -1.25 -1.76
C GLY A 71 13.17 0.01 -1.17
N SER A 72 12.00 0.37 -1.68
CA SER A 72 11.21 1.52 -1.23
C SER A 72 9.74 1.26 -1.54
N MET A 73 8.84 1.87 -0.76
CA MET A 73 7.41 1.86 -1.09
C MET A 73 7.15 2.82 -2.24
N ARG A 74 6.46 2.34 -3.28
CA ARG A 74 6.12 3.11 -4.47
C ARG A 74 4.64 2.93 -4.79
N HIS A 75 4.02 4.01 -5.26
CA HIS A 75 2.68 3.93 -5.80
C HIS A 75 2.76 3.30 -7.19
N LEU A 76 2.01 2.23 -7.40
CA LEU A 76 1.78 1.63 -8.70
C LEU A 76 0.34 1.95 -9.11
N LYS A 77 0.14 2.24 -10.41
CA LYS A 77 -1.20 2.40 -10.94
C LYS A 77 -1.88 1.04 -10.94
N LEU A 78 -3.15 1.00 -10.54
CA LEU A 78 -3.97 -0.20 -10.71
C LEU A 78 -4.43 -0.24 -12.17
N GLU A 79 -4.23 -1.39 -12.81
CA GLU A 79 -4.54 -1.59 -14.24
C GLU A 79 -6.06 -1.62 -14.51
N ALA A 80 -6.88 -2.01 -13.52
CA ALA A 80 -8.30 -2.19 -13.72
C ALA A 80 -9.13 -1.09 -13.06
N THR A 81 -9.64 -0.17 -13.88
CA THR A 81 -10.74 0.73 -13.48
C THR A 81 -12.11 0.08 -13.71
N ASP A 82 -12.18 -0.99 -14.51
CA ASP A 82 -13.38 -1.73 -14.89
C ASP A 82 -13.16 -3.26 -14.76
N ALA A 83 -12.64 -3.72 -13.62
CA ALA A 83 -12.51 -5.16 -13.38
C ALA A 83 -13.89 -5.82 -13.32
N SER A 84 -14.14 -6.83 -14.16
CA SER A 84 -15.30 -7.72 -14.04
C SER A 84 -14.91 -9.01 -13.33
N LEU A 85 -15.71 -9.42 -12.35
CA LEU A 85 -15.57 -10.70 -11.66
C LEU A 85 -16.75 -11.60 -12.03
N GLN A 86 -16.54 -12.92 -12.03
CA GLN A 86 -17.65 -13.86 -12.11
C GLN A 86 -18.35 -13.92 -10.76
N VAL A 87 -19.63 -13.54 -10.74
CA VAL A 87 -20.47 -13.52 -9.56
C VAL A 87 -21.78 -14.24 -9.87
N GLU A 88 -22.39 -14.84 -8.85
CA GLU A 88 -23.66 -15.58 -9.01
C GLU A 88 -24.85 -14.64 -9.21
N HIS A 89 -24.86 -13.51 -8.49
CA HIS A 89 -25.95 -12.55 -8.49
C HIS A 89 -25.47 -11.20 -9.03
N ALA A 90 -26.14 -10.70 -10.08
CA ALA A 90 -25.87 -9.40 -10.67
C ALA A 90 -27.16 -8.78 -11.21
N TYR A 91 -27.18 -7.46 -11.34
CA TYR A 91 -28.27 -6.71 -11.97
C TYR A 91 -27.72 -5.73 -13.00
N ILE A 92 -28.56 -5.26 -13.92
CA ILE A 92 -28.17 -4.31 -14.96
C ILE A 92 -28.45 -2.89 -14.47
N ASN A 93 -27.50 -1.98 -14.70
CA ASN A 93 -27.70 -0.55 -14.47
C ASN A 93 -26.95 0.28 -15.52
N ALA A 94 -27.44 1.49 -15.82
CA ALA A 94 -26.72 2.48 -16.61
C ALA A 94 -25.86 3.34 -15.67
N ILE A 95 -24.53 3.23 -15.80
CA ILE A 95 -23.60 4.03 -14.97
C ILE A 95 -23.78 5.52 -15.23
N THR A 96 -24.08 5.90 -16.47
CA THR A 96 -24.35 7.28 -16.89
C THR A 96 -25.79 7.38 -17.40
N ARG A 97 -26.64 8.11 -16.68
CA ARG A 97 -28.05 8.28 -17.03
C ARG A 97 -28.20 8.90 -18.43
N GLY A 98 -29.04 8.30 -19.26
CA GLY A 98 -29.29 8.75 -20.63
C GLY A 98 -28.28 8.24 -21.67
N ASP A 99 -27.22 7.55 -21.25
CA ASP A 99 -26.27 6.90 -22.15
C ASP A 99 -26.41 5.37 -22.07
N LEU A 100 -26.99 4.77 -23.11
CA LEU A 100 -27.17 3.33 -23.21
C LEU A 100 -25.84 2.56 -23.34
N ALA A 101 -24.77 3.20 -23.81
CA ALA A 101 -23.44 2.58 -23.87
C ALA A 101 -22.83 2.36 -22.47
N SER A 102 -23.39 3.00 -21.45
CA SER A 102 -22.97 2.86 -20.05
C SER A 102 -23.68 1.72 -19.29
N LEU A 103 -24.55 0.95 -19.96
CA LEU A 103 -25.20 -0.21 -19.36
C LEU A 103 -24.16 -1.29 -19.02
N LYS A 104 -24.07 -1.64 -17.73
CA LYS A 104 -23.16 -2.66 -17.22
C LYS A 104 -23.88 -3.57 -16.23
N TRP A 105 -23.41 -4.82 -16.14
CA TRP A 105 -23.74 -5.72 -15.03
C TRP A 105 -22.99 -5.26 -13.77
N ILE A 106 -23.72 -5.10 -12.67
CA ILE A 106 -23.18 -4.74 -11.35
C ILE A 106 -23.44 -5.91 -10.40
N GLU A 107 -22.44 -6.26 -9.58
CA GLU A 107 -22.59 -7.27 -8.53
C GLU A 107 -23.78 -6.93 -7.62
N GLY A 108 -24.66 -7.91 -7.42
CA GLY A 108 -25.84 -7.80 -6.57
C GLY A 108 -25.51 -8.09 -5.10
N PRO A 109 -26.31 -7.60 -4.14
CA PRO A 109 -26.07 -7.81 -2.71
C PRO A 109 -26.39 -9.24 -2.23
N LEU A 110 -26.89 -10.10 -3.11
CA LEU A 110 -27.42 -11.42 -2.79
C LEU A 110 -26.34 -12.51 -2.69
N THR A 111 -25.06 -12.14 -2.75
CA THR A 111 -23.92 -13.07 -2.66
C THR A 111 -23.96 -13.96 -1.40
N PHE A 112 -24.57 -13.51 -0.30
CA PHE A 112 -24.74 -14.29 0.93
C PHE A 112 -26.19 -14.71 1.22
N TYR A 113 -27.11 -14.50 0.28
CA TYR A 113 -28.51 -14.85 0.45
C TYR A 113 -28.65 -16.37 0.50
N LYS A 114 -29.29 -16.88 1.56
CA LYS A 114 -29.67 -18.27 1.68
C LYS A 114 -31.18 -18.38 1.60
N PRO A 115 -31.72 -19.09 0.59
CA PRO A 115 -33.17 -19.29 0.48
C PRO A 115 -33.80 -19.92 1.74
N GLU A 116 -33.01 -20.71 2.48
CA GLU A 116 -33.39 -21.34 3.75
C GLU A 116 -33.76 -20.31 4.84
N ASP A 117 -33.12 -19.15 4.84
CA ASP A 117 -33.37 -18.09 5.82
C ASP A 117 -34.63 -17.25 5.49
N TYR A 118 -35.13 -17.37 4.24
CA TYR A 118 -36.23 -16.55 3.69
C TYR A 118 -37.19 -17.37 2.80
N PRO A 119 -37.88 -18.39 3.36
CA PRO A 119 -38.58 -19.42 2.58
C PRO A 119 -39.80 -18.96 1.77
N ASN A 120 -40.21 -17.68 1.87
CA ASN A 120 -41.37 -17.11 1.15
C ASN A 120 -41.07 -15.75 0.50
N SER A 121 -39.80 -15.42 0.29
CA SER A 121 -39.39 -14.17 -0.34
C SER A 121 -38.97 -14.44 -1.79
N GLU A 122 -39.68 -13.84 -2.75
CA GLU A 122 -39.18 -13.75 -4.13
C GLU A 122 -38.14 -12.63 -4.22
N LEU A 123 -37.05 -12.89 -4.96
CA LEU A 123 -35.91 -11.98 -5.16
C LEU A 123 -36.19 -10.93 -6.23
#